data_AF-G0ISK3-F1
#
_entry.id   AF-G0ISK3-F1
#
_cell.length_a   1.000
_cell.length_b   1.000
_cell.length_c   1.000
_cell.angle_alpha   90.00
_cell.angle_beta   90.00
_cell.angle_gamma   90.00
#
_symmetry.space_group_name_H-M   'P 1'
#
loop_
_entity.id
_entity.type
_entity.pdbx_description
1 polymer ?
#
loop_
_entity_poly.entity_id
_entity_poly.type
_entity_poly.pdbx_seq_one_letter_code
_entity_poly.pdbx_strand_id
1 'polypeptide(L)'
;MIVPLDSILNHLIQIFKDFKAYATENNFECDIINTYNHPYLSKITTASPNIIALKFDGTEHLFDHNCKTGAFYENALEFSVNFQIYIIVVVLNAQDFDANSRMLILYGMLSEFLYNRAHKYTLENRSQPEYINKINFYIYPTSNMQTVGLINLGTKYSNHAYSASVAFNASVKTIEILKEEHKIARKYN
;
A
#
# COMPACT_ATOMS: atom_id res chain seq x y z
N MET A 1 14.19 7.20 17.09
CA MET A 1 13.33 6.02 16.79
C MET A 1 12.92 6.17 15.34
N ILE A 2 13.39 5.26 14.49
CA ILE A 2 13.07 5.29 13.06
C ILE A 2 11.57 4.98 12.94
N VAL A 3 10.81 5.95 12.41
CA VAL A 3 9.35 6.02 12.15
C VAL A 3 8.48 4.81 12.64
N PRO A 4 7.44 5.03 13.47
CA PRO A 4 6.55 3.96 13.93
C PRO A 4 5.88 3.19 12.77
N LEU A 5 5.67 1.87 12.93
CA LEU A 5 4.99 1.02 11.93
C LEU A 5 3.61 1.58 11.55
N ASP A 6 2.83 2.09 12.50
CA ASP A 6 1.53 2.70 12.22
C ASP A 6 1.65 3.88 11.24
N SER A 7 2.72 4.66 11.32
CA SER A 7 2.97 5.74 10.36
C SER A 7 3.26 5.18 8.97
N ILE A 8 4.03 4.10 8.88
CA ILE A 8 4.34 3.43 7.60
C ILE A 8 3.07 2.85 6.98
N LEU A 9 2.23 2.16 7.75
CA LEU A 9 0.94 1.63 7.28
C LEU A 9 -0.01 2.74 6.84
N ASN A 10 -0.03 3.88 7.55
CA ASN A 10 -0.83 5.04 7.13
C ASN A 10 -0.37 5.63 5.79
N HIS A 11 0.94 5.70 5.53
CA HIS A 11 1.45 6.15 4.24
C HIS A 11 1.18 5.13 3.14
N LEU A 12 1.26 3.84 3.43
CA LEU A 12 0.85 2.79 2.49
C LEU A 12 -0.64 2.95 2.12
N ILE A 13 -1.52 3.16 3.09
CA ILE A 13 -2.95 3.44 2.84
C ILE A 13 -3.11 4.73 2.02
N GLN A 14 -2.28 5.74 2.26
CA GLN A 14 -2.32 6.98 1.49
C GLN A 14 -1.97 6.76 0.02
N ILE A 15 -0.99 5.91 -0.31
CA ILE A 15 -0.68 5.52 -1.70
C ILE A 15 -1.93 4.98 -2.40
N PHE A 16 -2.69 4.13 -1.73
CA PHE A 16 -3.93 3.58 -2.28
C PHE A 16 -5.03 4.65 -2.40
N LYS A 17 -5.16 5.59 -1.46
CA LYS A 17 -6.07 6.73 -1.63
C LYS A 17 -5.70 7.59 -2.85
N ASP A 18 -4.42 7.78 -3.10
CA ASP A 18 -3.93 8.48 -4.29
C ASP A 18 -4.26 7.68 -5.57
N PHE A 19 -4.19 6.34 -5.51
CA PHE A 19 -4.69 5.48 -6.58
C PHE A 19 -6.19 5.67 -6.83
N LYS A 20 -7.03 5.78 -5.78
CA LYS A 20 -8.47 6.06 -5.95
C LYS A 20 -8.69 7.36 -6.72
N ALA A 21 -7.97 8.42 -6.38
CA ALA A 21 -8.04 9.69 -7.11
C ALA A 21 -7.62 9.51 -8.59
N TYR A 22 -6.50 8.84 -8.84
CA TYR A 22 -6.03 8.52 -10.19
C TYR A 22 -7.07 7.70 -10.98
N ALA A 23 -7.71 6.70 -10.37
CA ALA A 23 -8.73 5.90 -11.02
C ALA A 23 -9.95 6.76 -11.39
N THR A 24 -10.40 7.63 -10.49
CA THR A 24 -11.49 8.58 -10.74
C THR A 24 -11.15 9.54 -11.89
N GLU A 25 -9.94 10.07 -11.97
CA GLU A 25 -9.48 10.92 -13.08
C GLU A 25 -9.51 10.20 -14.43
N ASN A 26 -9.37 8.87 -14.43
CA ASN A 26 -9.46 8.01 -15.61
C ASN A 26 -10.86 7.41 -15.82
N ASN A 27 -11.90 8.03 -15.25
CA ASN A 27 -13.31 7.61 -15.34
C ASN A 27 -13.59 6.20 -14.79
N PHE A 28 -12.81 5.74 -13.82
CA PHE A 28 -13.00 4.45 -13.16
C PHE A 28 -13.21 4.64 -11.65
N GLU A 29 -14.47 4.58 -11.21
CA GLU A 29 -14.79 4.70 -9.79
C GLU A 29 -14.50 3.40 -9.04
N CYS A 30 -13.71 3.48 -7.97
CA CYS A 30 -13.50 2.37 -7.06
C CYS A 30 -13.53 2.81 -5.59
N ASP A 31 -13.88 1.88 -4.71
CA ASP A 31 -13.75 2.04 -3.28
C ASP A 31 -12.59 1.25 -2.73
N ILE A 32 -11.91 1.82 -1.72
CA ILE A 32 -10.76 1.20 -1.07
C ILE A 32 -11.12 0.90 0.37
N ILE A 33 -10.93 -0.35 0.75
CA ILE A 33 -11.25 -0.86 2.07
C ILE A 33 -9.98 -1.42 2.68
N ASN A 34 -9.69 -1.04 3.92
CA ASN A 34 -8.68 -1.73 4.71
C ASN A 34 -9.38 -2.77 5.59
N THR A 35 -8.94 -4.03 5.55
CA THR A 35 -9.52 -5.13 6.31
C THR A 35 -8.44 -5.91 7.06
N TYR A 36 -8.73 -6.27 8.30
CA TYR A 36 -7.85 -7.13 9.10
C TYR A 36 -8.04 -8.61 8.77
N ASN A 37 -9.23 -8.98 8.34
CA ASN A 37 -9.59 -10.35 7.98
C ASN A 37 -9.74 -10.49 6.46
N HIS A 38 -9.87 -11.72 5.97
CA HIS A 38 -10.35 -11.93 4.60
C HIS A 38 -11.62 -11.06 4.39
N PRO A 39 -11.71 -10.28 3.32
CA PRO A 39 -12.85 -9.41 3.10
C PRO A 39 -14.13 -10.26 3.08
N TYR A 40 -14.96 -10.10 4.12
CA TYR A 40 -16.27 -10.71 4.19
C TYR A 40 -17.24 -9.78 3.47
N LEU A 41 -17.48 -10.09 2.21
CA LEU A 41 -18.15 -9.23 1.24
C LEU A 41 -19.61 -8.91 1.60
N SER A 42 -20.26 -9.78 2.38
CA SER A 42 -21.60 -9.55 2.95
C SER A 42 -21.67 -8.41 3.97
N LYS A 43 -20.52 -7.96 4.49
CA LYS A 43 -20.42 -6.84 5.42
C LYS A 43 -19.98 -5.54 4.75
N ILE A 44 -19.78 -5.54 3.43
CA ILE A 44 -19.23 -4.41 2.71
C ILE A 44 -20.35 -3.48 2.25
N THR A 45 -20.45 -2.32 2.88
CA THR A 45 -21.27 -1.19 2.43
C THR A 45 -20.41 -0.22 1.63
N THR A 46 -20.23 -0.46 0.33
CA THR A 46 -19.53 0.46 -0.58
C THR A 46 -20.51 1.31 -1.38
N ALA A 47 -20.04 2.44 -1.87
CA ALA A 47 -20.75 3.28 -2.82
C ALA A 47 -20.49 2.82 -4.27
N SER A 48 -19.28 2.33 -4.55
CA SER A 48 -18.88 1.78 -5.85
C SER A 48 -19.06 0.26 -5.93
N PRO A 49 -19.44 -0.28 -7.11
CA PRO A 49 -19.40 -1.71 -7.38
C PRO A 49 -17.98 -2.26 -7.61
N ASN A 50 -16.99 -1.39 -7.84
CA ASN A 50 -15.59 -1.80 -7.99
C ASN A 50 -14.84 -1.53 -6.68
N ILE A 51 -14.20 -2.54 -6.14
CA ILE A 51 -13.69 -2.51 -4.77
C ILE A 51 -12.27 -3.08 -4.75
N ILE A 52 -11.38 -2.38 -4.06
CA ILE A 52 -10.05 -2.85 -3.68
C ILE A 52 -10.08 -3.03 -2.16
N ALA A 53 -9.91 -4.26 -1.69
CA ALA A 53 -9.70 -4.54 -0.27
C ALA A 53 -8.23 -4.88 -0.01
N LEU A 54 -7.64 -4.19 0.96
CA LEU A 54 -6.27 -4.39 1.42
C LEU A 54 -6.31 -5.19 2.71
N LYS A 55 -5.57 -6.29 2.76
CA LYS A 55 -5.37 -7.09 3.96
C LYS A 55 -3.89 -7.13 4.31
N PHE A 56 -3.53 -6.56 5.45
CA PHE A 56 -2.16 -6.63 5.93
C PHE A 56 -1.87 -8.03 6.49
N ASP A 57 -0.76 -8.64 6.05
CA ASP A 57 -0.38 -10.00 6.43
C ASP A 57 0.77 -10.05 7.43
N GLY A 58 1.68 -9.07 7.39
CA GLY A 58 2.77 -8.98 8.36
C GLY A 58 3.95 -8.15 7.90
N THR A 59 5.02 -8.18 8.69
CA THR A 59 6.30 -7.55 8.35
C THR A 59 7.44 -8.55 8.35
N GLU A 60 8.44 -8.33 7.51
CA GLU A 60 9.71 -9.04 7.51
C GLU A 60 10.84 -8.07 7.81
N HIS A 61 11.87 -8.53 8.52
CA HIS A 61 13.10 -7.78 8.83
C HIS A 61 12.91 -6.47 9.63
N LEU A 62 11.71 -6.20 10.16
CA LEU A 62 11.43 -4.98 10.94
C LEU A 62 12.32 -4.86 12.20
N PHE A 63 12.66 -6.00 12.81
CA PHE A 63 13.52 -6.08 13.99
C PHE A 63 14.92 -6.59 13.68
N ASP A 64 15.31 -6.68 12.41
CA ASP A 64 16.67 -7.07 12.04
C ASP A 64 17.58 -5.88 12.31
N HIS A 65 18.07 -5.80 13.55
CA HIS A 65 18.91 -4.72 14.06
C HIS A 65 20.35 -4.77 13.54
N ASN A 66 20.55 -5.12 12.27
CA ASN A 66 21.81 -4.85 11.56
C ASN A 66 21.98 -3.36 11.22
N CYS A 67 21.28 -2.47 11.94
CA CYS A 67 21.56 -1.05 12.00
C CYS A 67 22.97 -0.86 12.59
N LYS A 68 23.98 -0.84 11.71
CA LYS A 68 25.34 -0.43 12.05
C LYS A 68 25.31 1.05 12.42
N THR A 69 24.95 1.35 13.66
CA THR A 69 24.98 2.70 14.22
C THR A 69 26.42 3.13 14.44
N GLY A 70 26.94 3.91 13.51
CA GLY A 70 28.24 4.56 13.62
C GLY A 70 28.27 5.76 12.68
N ALA A 71 28.98 6.83 13.06
CA ALA A 71 29.05 8.12 12.36
C ALA A 71 29.48 8.07 10.88
N PHE A 72 29.78 6.88 10.33
CA PHE A 72 30.16 6.61 8.95
C PHE A 72 29.08 5.90 8.11
N TYR A 73 28.04 5.31 8.73
CA TYR A 73 26.99 4.57 8.03
C TYR A 73 25.68 5.36 8.07
N GLU A 74 24.96 5.42 6.94
CA GLU A 74 23.62 6.01 6.89
C GLU A 74 22.72 5.34 7.93
N ASN A 75 22.04 6.12 8.78
CA ASN A 75 21.02 5.64 9.70
C ASN A 75 19.78 5.21 8.89
N ALA A 76 19.87 4.05 8.25
CA ALA A 76 18.82 3.47 7.44
C ALA A 76 18.23 2.23 8.12
N LEU A 77 16.90 2.10 8.06
CA LEU A 77 16.15 0.90 8.39
C LEU A 77 15.46 0.41 7.12
N GLU A 78 15.71 -0.85 6.78
CA GLU A 78 15.10 -1.52 5.63
C GLU A 78 14.31 -2.72 6.14
N PHE A 79 13.04 -2.77 5.78
CA PHE A 79 12.13 -3.87 6.15
C PHE A 79 11.06 -4.01 5.09
N SER A 80 10.26 -5.06 5.19
CA SER A 80 9.17 -5.28 4.24
C SER A 80 7.82 -5.41 4.92
N VAL A 81 6.79 -4.94 4.22
CA VAL A 81 5.38 -5.06 4.60
C VAL A 81 4.70 -5.98 3.58
N ASN A 82 4.22 -7.12 4.06
CA ASN A 82 3.46 -8.07 3.27
C ASN A 82 1.96 -7.80 3.41
N PHE A 83 1.26 -7.81 2.28
CA PHE A 83 -0.18 -7.60 2.27
C PHE A 83 -0.81 -8.24 1.03
N GLN A 84 -2.09 -8.57 1.14
CA GLN A 84 -2.88 -9.10 0.06
C GLN A 84 -3.88 -8.04 -0.43
N ILE A 85 -3.95 -7.89 -1.76
CA ILE A 85 -4.96 -7.08 -2.41
C ILE A 85 -6.04 -8.01 -2.96
N TYR A 86 -7.29 -7.71 -2.63
CA TYR A 86 -8.46 -8.32 -3.24
C TYR A 86 -9.13 -7.30 -4.14
N ILE A 87 -9.30 -7.65 -5.41
CA ILE A 87 -10.02 -6.87 -6.40
C ILE A 87 -11.38 -7.53 -6.54
N ILE A 88 -12.43 -6.80 -6.22
CA ILE A 88 -13.80 -7.32 -6.19
C ILE A 88 -14.66 -6.39 -7.04
N VAL A 89 -15.34 -6.95 -8.04
CA VAL A 89 -16.25 -6.22 -8.91
C VAL A 89 -17.62 -6.85 -8.86
N VAL A 90 -18.59 -6.09 -8.35
CA VAL A 90 -19.99 -6.50 -8.24
C VAL A 90 -20.64 -6.53 -9.63
N VAL A 91 -21.38 -7.60 -9.90
CA VAL A 91 -22.16 -7.77 -11.14
C VAL A 91 -23.43 -6.94 -11.01
N LEU A 92 -23.59 -5.88 -11.79
CA LEU A 92 -24.69 -4.93 -11.62
C LEU A 92 -26.04 -5.45 -12.13
N ASN A 93 -26.05 -6.29 -13.16
CA ASN A 93 -27.27 -6.91 -13.70
C ASN A 93 -26.94 -8.21 -14.47
N ALA A 94 -27.98 -8.96 -14.87
CA ALA A 94 -27.83 -10.25 -15.56
C ALA A 94 -27.16 -10.15 -16.96
N GLN A 95 -26.96 -8.93 -17.48
CA GLN A 95 -26.30 -8.66 -18.76
C GLN A 95 -24.89 -8.07 -18.57
N ASP A 96 -24.41 -7.95 -17.33
CA ASP A 96 -23.11 -7.38 -16.98
C ASP A 96 -21.98 -8.41 -17.23
N PHE A 97 -21.81 -8.77 -18.50
CA PHE A 97 -20.67 -9.54 -19.00
C PHE A 97 -19.33 -8.81 -18.80
N ASP A 98 -19.39 -7.52 -18.46
CA ASP A 98 -18.27 -6.62 -18.32
C ASP A 98 -17.65 -6.62 -16.91
N ALA A 99 -18.31 -7.19 -15.89
CA ALA A 99 -17.76 -7.21 -14.52
C ALA A 99 -16.37 -7.87 -14.42
N ASN A 100 -16.15 -8.97 -15.16
CA ASN A 100 -14.82 -9.60 -15.24
C ASN A 100 -13.81 -8.70 -15.97
N SER A 101 -14.22 -8.07 -17.07
CA SER A 101 -13.38 -7.13 -17.82
C SER A 101 -13.00 -5.91 -16.97
N ARG A 102 -13.95 -5.33 -16.23
CA ARG A 102 -13.70 -4.24 -15.27
C ARG A 102 -12.73 -4.66 -14.16
N MET A 103 -12.82 -5.88 -13.66
CA MET A 103 -11.87 -6.40 -12.68
C MET A 103 -10.45 -6.42 -13.26
N LEU A 104 -10.29 -6.86 -14.51
CA LEU A 104 -9.00 -6.87 -15.20
C LEU A 104 -8.49 -5.44 -15.51
N ILE A 105 -9.37 -4.53 -15.91
CA ILE A 105 -9.03 -3.11 -16.11
C ILE A 105 -8.55 -2.49 -14.79
N LEU A 106 -9.28 -2.70 -13.69
CA LEU A 106 -8.91 -2.19 -12.38
C LEU A 106 -7.56 -2.74 -11.91
N TYR A 107 -7.31 -4.03 -12.13
CA TYR A 107 -6.00 -4.64 -11.87
C TYR A 107 -4.89 -4.02 -12.73
N GLY A 108 -5.13 -3.81 -14.02
CA GLY A 108 -4.19 -3.19 -14.94
C GLY A 108 -3.82 -1.76 -14.49
N MET A 109 -4.82 -0.94 -14.20
CA MET A 109 -4.63 0.42 -13.70
C MET A 109 -3.84 0.45 -12.38
N LEU A 110 -4.16 -0.46 -11.45
CA LEU A 110 -3.45 -0.56 -10.18
C LEU A 110 -1.98 -0.94 -10.39
N SER A 111 -1.73 -1.93 -11.24
CA SER A 111 -0.38 -2.42 -11.54
C SER A 111 0.46 -1.32 -12.19
N GLU A 112 -0.11 -0.59 -13.15
CA GLU A 112 0.54 0.54 -13.80
C GLU A 112 0.85 1.67 -12.80
N PHE A 113 -0.12 2.01 -11.94
CA PHE A 113 0.04 3.04 -10.92
C PHE A 113 1.19 2.73 -9.95
N LEU A 114 1.27 1.48 -9.48
CA LEU A 114 2.30 1.04 -8.53
C LEU A 114 3.68 0.91 -9.19
N TYR A 115 3.76 0.43 -10.43
CA TYR A 115 5.03 0.25 -11.14
C TYR A 115 5.71 1.58 -11.49
N ASN A 116 4.93 2.58 -11.94
CA ASN A 116 5.48 3.83 -12.46
C ASN A 116 5.85 4.86 -11.38
N ARG A 117 5.58 4.58 -10.09
CA ARG A 117 5.73 5.56 -9.02
C ARG A 117 6.63 5.07 -7.89
N ALA A 118 7.78 5.71 -7.75
CA ALA A 118 8.51 5.66 -6.48
C ALA A 118 7.76 6.51 -5.45
N HIS A 119 7.19 5.88 -4.42
CA HIS A 119 6.44 6.59 -3.40
C HIS A 119 7.39 7.03 -2.29
N LYS A 120 7.69 8.34 -2.27
CA LYS A 120 8.66 8.94 -1.36
C LYS A 120 7.96 9.95 -0.45
N TYR A 121 8.25 9.88 0.84
CA TYR A 121 7.72 10.78 1.85
C TYR A 121 8.85 11.36 2.67
N THR A 122 8.70 12.62 3.10
CA THR A 122 9.60 13.27 4.05
C THR A 122 8.80 13.64 5.27
N LEU A 123 9.21 13.15 6.43
CA LEU A 123 8.56 13.37 7.71
C LEU A 123 9.49 14.10 8.67
N GLU A 124 8.95 15.09 9.34
CA GLU A 124 9.59 15.76 10.47
C GLU A 124 9.73 14.79 11.64
N ASN A 125 10.94 14.67 12.22
CA ASN A 125 11.14 13.88 13.41
C ASN A 125 10.69 14.69 14.64
N ARG A 126 9.50 14.38 15.16
CA ARG A 126 8.93 15.09 16.33
C ARG A 126 9.76 14.92 17.61
N SER A 127 10.51 13.83 17.73
CA SER A 127 11.32 13.54 18.93
C SER A 127 12.72 14.14 18.84
N GLN A 128 13.25 14.32 17.63
CA GLN A 128 14.55 14.91 17.37
C GLN A 128 14.43 15.92 16.21
N PRO A 129 14.00 17.16 16.50
CA PRO A 129 13.67 18.17 15.49
C PRO A 129 14.82 18.49 14.51
N GLU A 130 16.05 18.24 14.91
CA GLU A 130 17.25 18.35 14.09
C GLU A 130 17.37 17.28 12.98
N TYR A 131 16.52 16.25 12.99
CA TYR A 131 16.47 15.21 11.95
C TYR A 131 15.18 15.23 11.13
N ILE A 132 15.28 14.80 9.88
CA ILE A 132 14.15 14.42 9.02
C ILE A 132 14.23 12.94 8.70
N ASN A 133 13.07 12.30 8.57
CA ASN A 133 12.96 10.93 8.11
C ASN A 133 12.49 10.92 6.66
N LYS A 134 13.27 10.32 5.76
CA LYS A 134 12.85 10.00 4.39
C LYS A 134 12.37 8.56 4.34
N ILE A 135 11.18 8.33 3.82
CA ILE A 135 10.61 7.00 3.64
C ILE A 135 10.43 6.76 2.15
N ASN A 136 10.96 5.66 1.66
CA ASN A 136 10.77 5.20 0.30
C ASN A 136 10.03 3.87 0.33
N PHE A 137 8.95 3.76 -0.44
CA PHE A 137 8.25 2.51 -0.70
C PHE A 137 8.54 2.03 -2.11
N TYR A 138 8.83 0.74 -2.22
CA TYR A 138 8.88 -0.01 -3.47
C TYR A 138 7.86 -1.15 -3.37
N ILE A 139 6.77 -1.05 -4.13
CA ILE A 139 5.64 -1.96 -4.04
C ILE A 139 5.61 -2.86 -5.28
N TYR A 140 5.57 -4.16 -5.08
CA TYR A 140 5.56 -5.13 -6.18
C TYR A 140 4.77 -6.40 -5.81
N PRO A 141 4.15 -7.07 -6.78
CA PRO A 141 3.45 -8.32 -6.54
C PRO A 141 4.45 -9.44 -6.21
N THR A 142 4.09 -10.30 -5.26
CA THR A 142 4.86 -11.50 -4.88
C THR A 142 4.16 -12.80 -5.26
N SER A 143 2.91 -12.72 -5.72
CA SER A 143 2.19 -13.86 -6.29
C SER A 143 1.63 -13.53 -7.67
N ASN A 144 1.29 -14.57 -8.42
CA ASN A 144 0.39 -14.44 -9.55
C ASN A 144 -1.02 -14.06 -9.07
N MET A 145 -1.80 -13.47 -9.97
CA MET A 145 -3.22 -13.21 -9.73
C MET A 145 -3.99 -14.53 -9.61
N GLN A 146 -4.68 -14.70 -8.50
CA GLN A 146 -5.58 -15.82 -8.24
C GLN A 146 -7.01 -15.35 -8.43
N THR A 147 -7.65 -15.80 -9.52
CA THR A 147 -9.05 -15.52 -9.80
C THR A 147 -9.93 -16.57 -9.14
N VAL A 148 -10.93 -16.11 -8.39
CA VAL A 148 -11.92 -17.01 -7.74
C VAL A 148 -13.16 -17.17 -8.61
N GLY A 149 -13.28 -16.38 -9.68
CA GLY A 149 -14.44 -16.39 -10.58
C GLY A 149 -15.66 -15.71 -9.95
N LEU A 150 -16.85 -16.15 -10.36
CA LEU A 150 -18.12 -15.60 -9.87
C LEU A 150 -18.41 -16.12 -8.45
N ILE A 151 -18.59 -15.21 -7.49
CA ILE A 151 -18.87 -15.49 -6.08
C ILE A 151 -20.19 -14.86 -5.63
N ASN A 152 -20.88 -15.51 -4.69
CA ASN A 152 -22.14 -15.03 -4.13
C ASN A 152 -21.91 -14.07 -2.94
N LEU A 153 -22.49 -12.86 -2.98
CA LEU A 153 -22.15 -11.76 -2.07
C LEU A 153 -23.28 -11.21 -1.19
N GLY A 154 -24.54 -11.34 -1.59
CA GLY A 154 -25.65 -10.73 -0.86
C GLY A 154 -25.47 -9.23 -0.61
N THR A 155 -25.03 -8.45 -1.62
CA THR A 155 -24.88 -6.99 -1.48
C THR A 155 -26.17 -6.26 -1.83
N LYS A 156 -26.27 -4.97 -1.47
CA LYS A 156 -27.38 -4.09 -1.87
C LYS A 156 -27.53 -3.92 -3.39
N TYR A 157 -26.46 -4.14 -4.15
CA TYR A 157 -26.45 -3.99 -5.61
C TYR A 157 -26.74 -5.31 -6.33
N SER A 158 -26.18 -6.41 -5.82
CA SER A 158 -26.30 -7.73 -6.44
C SER A 158 -25.84 -8.85 -5.50
N ASN A 159 -26.32 -10.05 -5.81
CA ASN A 159 -25.89 -11.27 -5.16
C ASN A 159 -24.61 -11.84 -5.73
N HIS A 160 -24.01 -11.27 -6.78
CA HIS A 160 -22.83 -11.85 -7.42
C HIS A 160 -21.70 -10.83 -7.65
N ALA A 161 -20.45 -11.30 -7.63
CA ALA A 161 -19.28 -10.53 -8.01
C ALA A 161 -18.20 -11.41 -8.64
N TYR A 162 -17.30 -10.79 -9.38
CA TYR A 162 -16.00 -11.36 -9.70
C TYR A 162 -14.98 -10.95 -8.66
N SER A 163 -14.09 -11.87 -8.30
CA SER A 163 -12.99 -11.55 -7.40
C SER A 163 -11.67 -12.16 -7.87
N ALA A 164 -10.61 -11.37 -7.71
CA ALA A 164 -9.25 -11.79 -7.82
C ALA A 164 -8.46 -11.36 -6.57
N SER A 165 -7.39 -12.08 -6.26
CA SER A 165 -6.47 -11.69 -5.21
C SER A 165 -5.02 -11.83 -5.68
N VAL A 166 -4.16 -10.94 -5.14
CA VAL A 166 -2.74 -10.89 -5.45
C VAL A 166 -2.00 -10.54 -4.16
N ALA A 167 -0.96 -11.29 -3.81
CA ALA A 167 -0.07 -10.95 -2.73
C ALA A 167 0.95 -9.91 -3.21
N PHE A 168 1.25 -8.95 -2.35
CA PHE A 168 2.19 -7.86 -2.58
C PHE A 168 3.17 -7.75 -1.43
N ASN A 169 4.34 -7.20 -1.76
CA ASN A 169 5.34 -6.77 -0.82
C ASN A 169 5.64 -5.28 -1.06
N ALA A 170 5.65 -4.51 0.02
CA ALA A 170 6.19 -3.16 0.05
C ALA A 170 7.53 -3.20 0.77
N SER A 171 8.62 -3.08 0.02
CA SER A 171 9.94 -2.85 0.58
C SER A 171 10.03 -1.38 1.02
N VAL A 172 10.32 -1.19 2.31
CA VAL A 172 10.34 0.11 2.97
C VAL A 172 11.76 0.43 3.39
N LYS A 173 12.29 1.53 2.88
CA LYS A 173 13.57 2.11 3.32
C LYS A 173 13.30 3.43 4.02
N THR A 174 13.63 3.48 5.30
CA THR A 174 13.58 4.71 6.10
C THR A 174 14.98 5.20 6.38
N ILE A 175 15.28 6.45 6.06
CA ILE A 175 16.60 7.08 6.22
C ILE A 175 16.42 8.30 7.12
N GLU A 176 17.14 8.35 8.22
CA GLU A 176 17.20 9.51 9.11
C GLU A 176 18.37 10.42 8.68
N ILE A 177 18.07 11.70 8.43
CA ILE A 177 19.02 12.68 7.91
C ILE A 177 19.03 13.90 8.84
N LEU A 178 20.21 14.34 9.25
CA LEU A 178 20.38 15.57 10.02
C LEU A 178 20.13 16.79 9.12
N LYS A 179 19.31 17.74 9.57
CA LYS A 179 18.91 18.94 8.80
C LYS A 179 20.07 19.90 8.54
N GLU A 180 21.01 19.98 9.46
CA GLU A 180 22.20 20.83 9.35
C GLU A 180 23.46 19.99 9.56
N GLU A 181 24.40 20.04 8.62
CA GLU A 181 25.77 19.59 8.91
C GLU A 181 26.33 20.49 10.01
N HIS A 182 26.33 20.02 11.26
CA HIS A 182 27.17 20.65 12.26
C HIS A 182 28.60 20.60 11.73
N LYS A 183 29.19 21.79 11.51
CA LYS A 183 30.62 21.95 11.27
C LYS A 183 31.33 21.06 12.27
N ILE A 184 31.83 19.92 11.80
CA ILE A 184 32.65 19.04 12.62
C ILE A 184 33.76 19.95 13.14
N ALA A 185 33.76 20.18 14.45
CA ALA A 185 34.83 20.93 15.10
C ALA A 185 36.11 20.15 14.79
N ARG A 186 36.85 20.60 13.77
CA ARG A 186 38.22 20.17 13.55
C ARG A 186 38.93 20.50 14.86
N LYS A 187 39.22 19.47 15.67
CA LYS A 187 40.09 19.59 16.83
C LYS A 187 41.36 20.30 16.34
N TYR A 188 41.58 21.50 16.86
CA TYR A 188 42.93 22.01 17.00
C TYR A 188 43.65 21.06 17.95
N ASN A 189 44.65 20.36 17.44
CA ASN A 189 45.98 20.16 18.03
C ASN A 189 46.79 19.27 17.10
#